data_AF-A0A2N2JPD6-F1
#
_entry.id   AF-A0A2N2JPD6-F1
#
_cell.length_a   1.000
_cell.length_b   1.000
_cell.length_c   1.000
_cell.angle_alpha   90.00
_cell.angle_beta   90.00
_cell.angle_gamma   90.00
#
_symmetry.space_group_name_H-M   'P 1'
#
loop_
_entity.id
_entity.type
_entity.pdbx_description
1 polymer ?
#
loop_
_entity_poly.entity_id
_entity_poly.type
_entity_poly.pdbx_seq_one_letter_code
_entity_poly.pdbx_strand_id
1 'polypeptide(L)' 'MIVCVCEGVSEREVRAAIQRGADNLQALGQACRAGTGCGRCRQHLVGMLRERVAARDDERPAPPADGGMASA' A
#
# COMPACT_ATOMS: atom_id res chain seq x y z
N MET A 1 11.89 9.60 -7.05
CA MET A 1 11.79 9.51 -8.53
C MET A 1 10.36 9.77 -8.98
N ILE A 2 10.13 10.01 -10.28
CA ILE A 2 8.77 9.99 -10.87
C ILE A 2 8.37 8.55 -11.12
N VAL A 3 7.20 8.15 -10.61
CA VAL A 3 6.66 6.79 -10.74
C VAL A 3 5.61 6.73 -11.85
N CYS A 4 4.73 7.74 -11.95
CA CYS A 4 3.75 7.84 -13.03
C CYS A 4 4.07 9.04 -13.92
N VAL A 5 4.56 8.79 -15.14
CA VAL A 5 4.91 9.86 -16.08
C VAL A 5 3.68 10.56 -16.65
N CYS A 6 2.57 9.84 -16.89
CA CYS A 6 1.34 10.42 -17.44
C CYS A 6 0.78 11.55 -16.57
N GLU A 7 0.78 11.35 -15.26
CA GLU A 7 0.21 12.28 -14.28
C GLU A 7 1.29 13.07 -13.53
N GLY A 8 2.57 12.88 -13.86
CA GLY A 8 3.70 13.54 -13.19
C GLY A 8 3.87 13.17 -11.71
N VAL A 9 3.39 12.00 -11.27
CA VAL A 9 3.36 11.63 -9.85
C VAL A 9 4.68 11.02 -9.41
N SER A 10 5.24 11.56 -8.33
CA SER A 10 6.46 11.08 -7.69
C SER A 10 6.22 9.93 -6.72
N GLU A 11 7.29 9.19 -6.44
CA GLU A 11 7.29 8.13 -5.43
C GLU A 11 6.88 8.65 -4.05
N ARG A 12 7.29 9.88 -3.71
CA ARG A 12 6.93 10.52 -2.44
C ARG A 12 5.42 10.73 -2.33
N GLU A 13 4.78 11.17 -3.40
CA GLU A 13 3.32 11.34 -3.45
C GLU A 13 2.57 10.01 -3.35
N VAL A 14 3.07 8.97 -4.04
CA VAL A 14 2.53 7.61 -3.91
C VAL A 14 2.65 7.11 -2.46
N ARG A 15 3.84 7.21 -1.84
CA ARG A 15 4.05 6.80 -0.44
C ARG A 15 3.15 7.59 0.51
N ALA A 16 2.98 8.90 0.32
CA ALA A 16 2.07 9.71 1.11
C ALA A 16 0.59 9.29 0.93
N ALA A 17 0.17 8.89 -0.27
CA ALA A 17 -1.17 8.34 -0.49
C ALA A 17 -1.36 7.00 0.24
N ILE A 18 -0.35 6.12 0.20
CA ILE A 18 -0.38 4.83 0.91
C ILE A 18 -0.46 5.06 2.43
N GLN A 19 0.35 5.96 2.98
CA GLN A 19 0.33 6.32 4.41
C GLN A 19 -1.03 6.85 4.84
N ARG A 20 -1.70 7.65 3.99
CA ARG A 20 -3.07 8.16 4.21
C ARG A 20 -4.16 7.10 4.06
N GLY A 21 -3.82 5.87 3.68
CA GLY A 21 -4.76 4.74 3.68
C GLY A 21 -4.97 4.08 2.32
N ALA A 22 -4.36 4.56 1.24
CA ALA A 22 -4.46 3.86 -0.05
C ALA A 22 -3.84 2.45 0.06
N ASP A 23 -4.62 1.44 -0.30
CA ASP A 23 -4.28 0.02 -0.18
C ASP A 23 -4.38 -0.73 -1.51
N ASN A 24 -4.88 -0.08 -2.56
CA ASN A 24 -5.04 -0.64 -3.89
C ASN A 24 -4.83 0.42 -4.99
N LEU A 25 -4.72 -0.03 -6.24
CA LEU A 25 -4.49 0.88 -7.39
C LEU A 25 -5.63 1.87 -7.61
N GLN A 26 -6.87 1.48 -7.32
CA GLN A 26 -8.02 2.38 -7.46
C GLN A 26 -7.95 3.49 -6.41
N ALA A 27 -7.62 3.17 -5.16
CA ALA A 27 -7.42 4.16 -4.10
C ALA A 27 -6.26 5.11 -4.42
N LEU A 28 -5.14 4.61 -4.99
CA LEU A 28 -4.07 5.47 -5.50
C LEU A 28 -4.52 6.38 -6.63
N GLY A 29 -5.30 5.86 -7.58
CA GLY A 29 -5.89 6.66 -8.66
C GLY A 29 -6.79 7.79 -8.14
N GLN A 30 -7.59 7.52 -7.10
CA GLN A 30 -8.41 8.56 -6.47
C GLN A 30 -7.57 9.57 -5.67
N ALA A 31 -6.52 9.12 -4.99
CA ALA A 31 -5.73 9.95 -4.09
C ALA A 31 -4.70 10.84 -4.80
N CYS A 32 -4.09 10.36 -5.87
CA CYS A 32 -3.02 11.07 -6.59
C CYS A 32 -3.01 10.82 -8.10
N ARG A 33 -4.05 10.21 -8.68
CA ARG A 33 -4.17 9.88 -10.12
C ARG A 33 -3.15 8.88 -10.66
N ALA A 34 -2.19 8.42 -9.87
CA ALA A 34 -1.22 7.43 -10.33
C ALA A 34 -1.92 6.15 -10.83
N GLY A 35 -1.56 5.71 -12.04
CA GLY A 35 -2.07 4.47 -12.64
C GLY A 35 -3.40 4.60 -13.40
N THR A 36 -4.01 5.79 -13.49
CA THR A 36 -5.24 6.02 -14.26
C THR A 36 -5.01 6.16 -15.77
N GLY A 37 -3.79 6.55 -16.20
CA GLY A 37 -3.40 6.67 -17.60
C GLY A 37 -2.94 5.35 -18.25
N CYS A 38 -1.79 5.35 -18.92
CA CYS A 38 -1.31 4.23 -19.76
C CYS A 38 -1.00 2.91 -19.00
N GLY A 39 -1.03 2.93 -17.66
CA GLY A 39 -0.87 1.73 -16.83
C GLY A 39 0.57 1.21 -16.66
N ARG A 40 1.57 1.77 -17.34
CA ARG A 40 2.99 1.32 -17.28
C ARG A 40 3.56 1.31 -15.84
N CYS A 41 3.10 2.22 -15.00
CA CYS A 41 3.51 2.34 -13.59
C CYS A 41 2.81 1.35 -12.65
N ARG A 42 1.72 0.67 -13.08
CA ARG A 42 0.87 -0.13 -12.18
C ARG A 42 1.64 -1.27 -11.49
N GLN A 43 2.54 -1.95 -12.20
CA GLN A 43 3.38 -3.00 -11.60
C GLN A 43 4.25 -2.46 -10.46
N HIS A 44 4.84 -1.28 -10.64
CA HIS A 44 5.64 -0.62 -9.60
C HIS A 44 4.76 -0.17 -8.42
N LEU A 45 3.60 0.43 -8.69
CA LEU A 45 2.64 0.82 -7.66
C LEU A 45 2.18 -0.37 -6.80
N VAL A 46 1.92 -1.52 -7.43
CA VAL A 46 1.60 -2.77 -6.71
C VAL A 46 2.76 -3.22 -5.82
N GLY A 47 4.00 -3.12 -6.30
CA GLY A 47 5.20 -3.37 -5.49
C GLY A 47 5.23 -2.50 -4.23
N MET A 48 5.08 -1.18 -4.38
CA MET A 48 5.06 -0.24 -3.26
C MET A 48 3.93 -0.50 -2.25
N LEU A 49 2.75 -0.91 -2.73
CA LEU A 49 1.62 -1.29 -1.87
C LEU A 49 1.94 -2.54 -1.04
N ARG A 50 2.59 -3.53 -1.64
CA ARG A 50 3.00 -4.77 -0.94
C ARG A 50 4.10 -4.52 0.08
N GLU A 51 5.08 -3.67 -0.22
CA GLU A 51 6.11 -3.26 0.73
C GLU A 51 5.51 -2.67 2.01
N ARG A 52 4.43 -1.89 1.89
CA ARG A 52 3.72 -1.33 3.05
C ARG A 52 3.01 -2.39 3.88
N VAL A 53 2.52 -3.46 3.28
CA VAL A 53 1.93 -4.58 4.02
C VAL A 53 3.02 -5.30 4.81
N ALA A 54 4.13 -5.65 4.15
CA ALA A 54 5.28 -6.29 4.79
C ALA A 54 5.86 -5.47 5.96
N ALA A 55 5.96 -4.14 5.82
CA ALA A 55 6.41 -3.25 6.89
C ALA A 55 5.41 -3.10 8.04
N ARG A 56 4.10 -3.29 7.80
CA ARG A 56 3.07 -3.25 8.86
C ARG A 56 2.90 -4.58 9.57
N ASP A 57 3.24 -5.69 8.93
CA ASP A 57 3.26 -7.01 9.58
C ASP A 57 4.35 -7.10 10.65
N ASP A 58 5.41 -6.30 10.55
CA ASP A 58 6.48 -6.14 11.57
C ASP A 58 6.03 -5.29 12.78
N GLU A 59 5.15 -4.30 12.57
CA GLU A 59 4.56 -3.41 13.60
C GLU A 59 3.14 -3.85 14.01
N ARG A 60 2.70 -5.06 13.63
CA ARG A 60 1.44 -5.58 14.16
C ARG A 60 1.75 -6.23 15.50
N PRO A 61 1.29 -5.69 16.65
CA PRO A 61 1.33 -6.46 17.88
C PRO A 61 0.60 -7.77 17.60
N ALA A 62 1.26 -8.88 17.94
CA ALA A 62 0.75 -10.22 17.75
C ALA A 62 -0.71 -10.29 18.25
N PRO A 63 -1.59 -11.03 17.56
CA PRO A 63 -2.92 -11.29 18.12
C PRO A 63 -2.76 -11.81 19.55
N PRO A 64 -3.56 -11.35 20.53
CA PRO A 64 -3.50 -11.93 21.86
C PRO A 64 -3.75 -13.44 21.71
N ALA A 65 -2.76 -14.22 22.14
CA ALA A 65 -2.93 -15.64 22.35
C ALA A 65 -3.85 -15.80 23.58
N ASP A 66 -5.15 -15.66 23.35
CA ASP A 66 -6.16 -16.07 24.32
C ASP A 66 -6.19 -17.61 24.29
N GLY A 67 -5.32 -18.19 25.10
CA GLY A 67 -5.11 -19.61 25.21
C GLY A 67 -6.22 -20.35 25.95
N GLY A 68 -6.12 -21.67 25.87
CA GLY A 68 -6.55 -22.56 26.93
C GLY A 68 -7.94 -23.19 26.74
N MET A 69 -8.01 -24.24 25.92
CA MET A 69 -8.94 -25.33 26.26
C MET A 69 -8.28 -26.17 27.35
N ALA A 70 -8.51 -25.79 28.60
CA ALA A 70 -8.31 -26.66 29.75
C ALA A 70 -9.67 -27.15 30.25
N SER A 71 -9.85 -28.48 30.19
CA SER A 71 -10.75 -29.30 31.02
C SER A 71 -12.25 -29.29 30.73
N ALA A 72 -12.76 -30.42 30.22
CA ALA A 72 -13.67 -31.35 30.92
C ALA A 72 -13.87 -32.64 30.09
#